data_AF-A0A9P1NZ69-F1
#
_entry.id   AF-A0A9P1NZ69-F1
#
_cell.length_a   1.000
_cell.length_b   1.000
_cell.length_c   1.000
_cell.angle_alpha   90.00
_cell.angle_beta   90.00
_cell.angle_gamma   90.00
#
_symmetry.space_group_name_H-M   'P 1'
#
loop_
_entity.id
_entity.type
_entity.pdbx_description
1 polymer ?
#
loop_
_entity_poly.entity_id
_entity_poly.type
_entity_poly.pdbx_seq_one_letter_code
_entity_poly.pdbx_strand_id
1 'polypeptide(L)'
;MIIVSSVGLVGIASAAFATPCRDGCREQLSETPANYIHPPLLLAQAPSADPNSVNVIYVSSSTGNDSGEGTQASPLRSITQALRVAPPNTAILLAPGTYSVETGEAFPLILKPNITIQGNTENKGRDVVIYGGGVFSSRVFANQNVAIVGANAARLSGVTVTNPHPRGYGLWIESSSMVVSNNTFTGNIHDGISVVGTSAPLVQQNSFANNGANGITVYGSSKPEIRDNDFENTGFGINIAQQSEPFVVGNRIAYNRDGIVIQSSARPVLRNNYIEQNERDGIVVIAQSLPDLGTPTEPGENVIRNNGRYDVNNGTKGLTILAYGNELAMTKNAGSVELAGSYQSGAGPSAIANRIMGSSTEEGGQNHSSSISPINQAASLPIYLPESNVTPLSNTAPPPIPVDDSEAIVIPVPPPERPQPVMSAPVAAGSPPPPVRLQTAAENPSTGSLLLSLVRRAVTSASNPEENSQTVYIPVPPPQRQSTITSPPPAPSSDILRVPGGNIPIGTGGGQLPSQVTAGLAPATTAGILGLRYRVVVNDTSSQILQRVRSLVPQAFTTVINGRSLIQAGAFRSQHEANRLLQQLRQRGVTATIEPFN
;
A
#
# COMPACT_ATOMS: atom_id res chain seq x y z
N MET A 1 -33.05 30.51 43.52
CA MET A 1 -34.50 30.39 43.27
C MET A 1 -34.61 30.07 41.79
N ILE A 2 -34.85 28.84 41.34
CA ILE A 2 -35.81 27.81 41.80
C ILE A 2 -35.09 26.53 42.31
N ILE A 3 -35.86 25.54 42.77
CA ILE A 3 -35.52 24.46 43.71
C ILE A 3 -35.13 23.13 43.01
N VAL A 4 -34.26 22.36 43.67
CA VAL A 4 -33.86 20.98 43.31
C VAL A 4 -34.92 19.97 43.77
N SER A 5 -35.24 18.96 42.95
CA SER A 5 -35.79 17.69 43.44
C SER A 5 -35.41 16.51 42.54
N SER A 6 -34.90 15.46 43.17
CA SER A 6 -34.38 14.25 42.55
C SER A 6 -35.48 13.22 42.30
N VAL A 7 -35.40 12.44 41.22
CA VAL A 7 -36.16 11.19 41.04
C VAL A 7 -35.18 10.10 40.61
N GLY A 8 -35.05 9.05 41.44
CA GLY A 8 -34.12 7.95 41.21
C GLY A 8 -34.66 6.92 40.21
N LEU A 9 -33.77 6.36 39.40
CA LEU A 9 -34.08 5.24 38.51
C LEU A 9 -33.82 3.92 39.24
N VAL A 10 -34.85 3.10 39.42
CA VAL A 10 -34.75 1.78 40.08
C VAL A 10 -34.32 0.73 39.05
N GLY A 11 -33.16 0.12 39.28
CA GLY A 11 -32.70 -1.04 38.50
C GLY A 11 -33.47 -2.31 38.90
N ILE A 12 -33.98 -3.03 37.89
CA ILE A 12 -34.77 -4.24 38.09
C ILE A 12 -33.82 -5.46 38.15
N ALA A 13 -33.78 -6.16 39.27
CA ALA A 13 -33.02 -7.40 39.41
C ALA A 13 -33.92 -8.62 39.17
N SER A 14 -33.55 -9.48 38.22
CA SER A 14 -34.22 -10.77 38.00
C SER A 14 -33.66 -11.82 38.95
N ALA A 15 -34.41 -12.14 40.01
CA ALA A 15 -34.14 -13.30 40.88
C ALA A 15 -35.07 -14.47 40.51
N ALA A 16 -34.52 -15.69 40.50
CA ALA A 16 -35.27 -16.89 40.16
C ALA A 16 -36.21 -17.32 41.30
N PHE A 17 -37.40 -17.82 40.93
CA PHE A 17 -38.38 -18.35 41.88
C PHE A 17 -37.96 -19.73 42.42
N ALA A 18 -38.11 -19.91 43.73
CA ALA A 18 -38.14 -21.22 44.38
C ALA A 18 -39.54 -21.47 44.96
N THR A 19 -40.11 -22.64 44.69
CA THR A 19 -41.43 -23.05 45.20
C THR A 19 -41.26 -24.37 45.97
N PRO A 20 -41.75 -24.51 47.21
CA PRO A 20 -41.54 -25.71 48.01
C PRO A 20 -42.54 -26.84 47.67
N CYS A 21 -42.06 -28.08 47.66
CA CYS A 21 -42.90 -29.28 47.59
C CYS A 21 -43.39 -29.71 49.00
N ARG A 22 -44.54 -30.39 49.05
CA ARG A 22 -45.15 -30.92 50.27
C ARG A 22 -45.72 -32.34 50.06
N ASP A 23 -45.34 -33.23 50.96
CA ASP A 23 -45.97 -34.49 51.39
C ASP A 23 -46.50 -35.53 50.36
N GLY A 24 -45.76 -36.64 50.23
CA GLY A 24 -46.27 -37.98 50.60
C GLY A 24 -46.86 -38.93 49.54
N CYS A 25 -46.15 -40.04 49.23
CA CYS A 25 -46.69 -41.42 49.23
C CYS A 25 -45.63 -42.53 48.96
N ARG A 26 -45.56 -43.48 49.92
CA ARG A 26 -45.47 -44.96 49.80
C ARG A 26 -44.34 -45.60 48.97
N GLU A 27 -43.38 -46.27 49.63
CA GLU A 27 -43.36 -47.71 50.01
C GLU A 27 -42.98 -48.67 48.86
N GLN A 28 -41.75 -49.24 48.90
CA GLN A 28 -41.54 -50.67 49.24
C GLN A 28 -40.04 -51.03 49.38
N LEU A 29 -39.76 -52.23 49.91
CA LEU A 29 -38.52 -52.66 50.59
C LEU A 29 -37.60 -53.57 49.73
N SER A 30 -36.45 -53.94 50.32
CA SER A 30 -35.55 -55.07 49.94
C SER A 30 -34.69 -54.89 48.68
N GLU A 31 -33.41 -55.29 48.63
CA GLU A 31 -32.47 -55.75 49.69
C GLU A 31 -31.01 -55.55 49.22
N THR A 32 -30.05 -55.65 50.14
CA THR A 32 -28.58 -55.45 49.93
C THR A 32 -27.89 -56.65 49.21
N PRO A 33 -26.55 -56.70 48.93
CA PRO A 33 -25.45 -55.74 49.20
C PRO A 33 -24.42 -55.53 48.06
N ALA A 34 -23.64 -54.43 48.12
CA ALA A 34 -22.18 -54.42 47.86
C ALA A 34 -21.61 -53.03 48.15
N ASN A 35 -20.59 -52.94 49.01
CA ASN A 35 -19.94 -51.68 49.35
C ASN A 35 -18.81 -51.38 48.36
N TYR A 36 -19.08 -50.57 47.32
CA TYR A 36 -18.04 -49.95 46.49
C TYR A 36 -18.10 -48.44 46.64
N ILE A 37 -16.98 -47.86 47.10
CA ILE A 37 -16.81 -46.42 47.22
C ILE A 37 -16.67 -45.86 45.80
N HIS A 38 -17.72 -45.23 45.29
CA HIS A 38 -17.63 -44.43 44.08
C HIS A 38 -16.89 -43.12 44.41
N PRO A 39 -15.83 -42.73 43.66
CA PRO A 39 -15.29 -41.38 43.77
C PRO A 39 -16.38 -40.37 43.37
N PRO A 40 -16.42 -39.18 44.00
CA PRO A 40 -17.39 -38.16 43.60
C PRO A 40 -17.20 -37.82 42.13
N LEU A 41 -18.31 -37.79 41.38
CA LEU A 41 -18.35 -37.27 40.02
C LEU A 41 -17.91 -35.80 40.07
N LEU A 42 -16.64 -35.56 39.74
CA LEU A 42 -16.13 -34.24 39.46
C LEU A 42 -16.82 -33.77 38.17
N LEU A 43 -17.95 -33.07 38.33
CA LEU A 43 -18.55 -32.30 37.25
C LEU A 43 -17.47 -31.34 36.77
N ALA A 44 -16.87 -31.66 35.63
CA ALA A 44 -15.88 -30.83 34.99
C ALA A 44 -16.55 -29.50 34.65
N GLN A 45 -16.34 -28.50 35.50
CA GLN A 45 -16.56 -27.12 35.14
C GLN A 45 -15.65 -26.87 33.96
N ALA A 46 -16.23 -26.77 32.75
CA ALA A 46 -15.49 -26.29 31.60
C ALA A 46 -14.88 -24.95 32.01
N PRO A 47 -13.56 -24.75 31.86
CA PRO A 47 -12.94 -23.51 32.28
C PRO A 47 -13.64 -22.36 31.56
N SER A 48 -14.28 -21.49 32.33
CA SER A 48 -14.85 -20.25 31.81
C SER A 48 -13.68 -19.44 31.27
N ALA A 49 -13.55 -19.39 29.93
CA ALA A 49 -12.51 -18.62 29.28
C ALA A 49 -12.57 -17.18 29.81
N ASP A 50 -11.44 -16.69 30.30
CA ASP A 50 -11.31 -15.31 30.75
C ASP A 50 -11.66 -14.39 29.57
N PRO A 51 -12.62 -13.45 29.68
CA PRO A 51 -12.94 -12.52 28.60
C PRO A 51 -11.74 -11.67 28.13
N ASN A 52 -10.63 -11.65 28.90
CA ASN A 52 -9.36 -11.04 28.52
C ASN A 52 -8.28 -12.01 28.00
N SER A 53 -8.55 -13.32 27.87
CA SER A 53 -7.54 -14.25 27.33
C SER A 53 -7.32 -14.00 25.82
N VAL A 54 -6.18 -13.39 25.48
CA VAL A 54 -5.72 -13.25 24.10
C VAL A 54 -5.24 -14.62 23.61
N ASN A 55 -5.77 -15.10 22.49
CA ASN A 55 -5.27 -16.31 21.84
C ASN A 55 -3.89 -16.02 21.26
N VAL A 56 -2.87 -16.84 21.51
CA VAL A 56 -1.52 -16.63 20.97
C VAL A 56 -1.18 -17.74 19.97
N ILE A 57 -0.75 -17.33 18.77
CA ILE A 57 -0.26 -18.21 17.72
C ILE A 57 1.19 -17.84 17.43
N TYR A 58 2.09 -18.81 17.46
CA TYR A 58 3.50 -18.65 17.15
C TYR A 58 3.79 -19.05 15.70
N VAL A 59 4.60 -18.26 15.00
CA VAL A 59 4.99 -18.51 13.60
C VAL A 59 6.51 -18.40 13.46
N SER A 60 7.12 -19.31 12.71
CA SER A 60 8.52 -19.22 12.29
C SER A 60 8.66 -19.74 10.86
N SER A 61 9.13 -18.89 9.95
CA SER A 61 9.33 -19.27 8.55
C SER A 61 10.45 -20.31 8.34
N SER A 62 11.37 -20.46 9.30
CA SER A 62 12.48 -21.40 9.24
C SER A 62 12.21 -22.75 9.93
N THR A 63 11.55 -22.76 11.09
CA THR A 63 11.34 -23.98 11.90
C THR A 63 9.87 -24.43 12.00
N GLY A 64 8.93 -23.61 11.56
CA GLY A 64 7.51 -23.89 11.67
C GLY A 64 6.97 -24.89 10.65
N ASN A 65 5.78 -25.41 10.95
CA ASN A 65 5.04 -26.34 10.12
C ASN A 65 3.54 -25.94 10.07
N ASP A 66 3.02 -25.69 8.88
CA ASP A 66 1.61 -25.27 8.69
C ASP A 66 0.58 -26.39 8.96
N SER A 67 1.03 -27.63 9.14
CA SER A 67 0.21 -28.74 9.65
C SER A 67 0.19 -28.83 11.19
N GLY A 68 0.93 -27.97 11.88
CA GLY A 68 1.01 -27.92 13.34
C GLY A 68 -0.10 -27.07 13.99
N GLU A 69 -0.04 -26.96 15.32
CA GLU A 69 -1.06 -26.28 16.14
C GLU A 69 -0.80 -24.78 16.34
N GLY A 70 0.42 -24.29 16.07
CA GLY A 70 0.80 -22.89 16.30
C GLY A 70 1.14 -22.56 17.76
N THR A 71 1.48 -23.56 18.56
CA THR A 71 2.02 -23.38 19.92
C THR A 71 3.49 -22.98 19.86
N GLN A 72 4.06 -22.51 20.97
CA GLN A 72 5.48 -22.11 21.03
C GLN A 72 6.43 -23.28 20.69
N ALA A 73 6.08 -24.51 21.07
CA ALA A 73 6.85 -25.72 20.78
C ALA A 73 6.57 -26.30 19.37
N SER A 74 5.47 -25.91 18.72
CA SER A 74 5.09 -26.35 17.38
C SER A 74 4.52 -25.17 16.57
N PRO A 75 5.36 -24.17 16.24
CA PRO A 75 4.92 -22.96 15.54
C PRO A 75 4.46 -23.28 14.11
N LEU A 76 3.55 -22.44 13.60
CA LEU A 76 3.17 -22.47 12.18
C LEU A 76 4.33 -21.94 11.32
N ARG A 77 4.33 -22.28 10.03
CA ARG A 77 5.38 -21.83 9.10
C ARG A 77 5.04 -20.47 8.50
N SER A 78 3.77 -20.26 8.15
CA SER A 78 3.31 -19.06 7.44
C SER A 78 2.32 -18.22 8.23
N ILE A 79 2.43 -16.90 8.06
CA ILE A 79 1.45 -15.90 8.48
C ILE A 79 0.11 -16.18 7.79
N THR A 80 0.15 -16.66 6.54
CA THR A 80 -1.01 -17.10 5.76
C THR A 80 -1.82 -18.19 6.48
N GLN A 81 -1.17 -19.24 6.99
CA GLN A 81 -1.85 -20.27 7.78
C GLN A 81 -2.29 -19.74 9.15
N ALA A 82 -1.45 -18.95 9.83
CA ALA A 82 -1.82 -18.34 11.11
C ALA A 82 -3.08 -17.47 10.99
N LEU A 83 -3.15 -16.59 9.98
CA LEU A 83 -4.34 -15.81 9.64
C LEU A 83 -5.52 -16.71 9.28
N ARG A 84 -5.32 -17.82 8.56
CA ARG A 84 -6.43 -18.75 8.24
C ARG A 84 -7.07 -19.30 9.51
N VAL A 85 -6.28 -19.89 10.42
CA VAL A 85 -6.81 -20.56 11.63
C VAL A 85 -7.16 -19.62 12.79
N ALA A 86 -6.59 -18.42 12.84
CA ALA A 86 -6.77 -17.49 13.96
C ALA A 86 -8.26 -17.15 14.22
N PRO A 87 -8.80 -17.41 15.44
CA PRO A 87 -10.08 -16.84 15.86
C PRO A 87 -9.98 -15.32 16.07
N PRO A 88 -11.09 -14.61 16.32
CA PRO A 88 -11.06 -13.22 16.77
C PRO A 88 -10.24 -13.06 18.06
N ASN A 89 -9.67 -11.87 18.29
CA ASN A 89 -8.84 -11.56 19.45
C ASN A 89 -7.60 -12.48 19.59
N THR A 90 -6.86 -12.62 18.49
CA THR A 90 -5.62 -13.43 18.42
C THR A 90 -4.40 -12.54 18.19
N ALA A 91 -3.33 -12.78 18.94
CA ALA A 91 -1.99 -12.31 18.66
C ALA A 91 -1.18 -13.38 17.91
N ILE A 92 -0.66 -13.01 16.74
CA ILE A 92 0.23 -13.82 15.92
C ILE A 92 1.65 -13.28 16.15
N LEU A 93 2.46 -14.07 16.86
CA LEU A 93 3.84 -13.72 17.22
C LEU A 93 4.81 -14.34 16.20
N LEU A 94 5.63 -13.50 15.57
CA LEU A 94 6.56 -13.88 14.52
C LEU A 94 7.97 -14.01 15.08
N ALA A 95 8.60 -15.17 14.84
CA ALA A 95 10.03 -15.34 15.04
C ALA A 95 10.84 -14.51 14.02
N PRO A 96 12.10 -14.17 14.33
CA PRO A 96 13.07 -13.71 13.35
C PRO A 96 13.13 -14.60 12.10
N GLY A 97 13.14 -13.98 10.92
CA GLY A 97 13.11 -14.65 9.63
C GLY A 97 12.48 -13.81 8.53
N THR A 98 12.61 -14.28 7.29
CA THR A 98 11.89 -13.73 6.13
C THR A 98 10.60 -14.51 5.92
N TYR A 99 9.50 -13.81 5.66
CA TYR A 99 8.17 -14.33 5.38
C TYR A 99 7.81 -13.93 3.94
N SER A 100 7.94 -14.88 3.02
CA SER A 100 7.79 -14.68 1.58
C SER A 100 7.10 -15.87 0.92
N VAL A 101 6.90 -15.82 -0.40
CA VAL A 101 6.29 -16.93 -1.16
C VAL A 101 7.13 -18.20 -1.03
N GLU A 102 8.46 -18.07 -0.99
CA GLU A 102 9.41 -19.17 -0.80
C GLU A 102 9.28 -19.84 0.59
N THR A 103 8.81 -19.10 1.60
CA THR A 103 8.57 -19.67 2.94
C THR A 103 7.13 -20.15 3.15
N GLY A 104 6.22 -19.88 2.22
CA GLY A 104 4.84 -20.38 2.23
C GLY A 104 3.75 -19.31 2.24
N GLU A 105 4.10 -18.02 2.11
CA GLU A 105 3.09 -16.95 2.12
C GLU A 105 2.29 -16.85 0.81
N ALA A 106 0.98 -16.65 0.93
CA ALA A 106 0.08 -16.31 -0.16
C ALA A 106 -0.35 -14.84 -0.04
N PHE A 107 0.29 -13.97 -0.83
CA PHE A 107 0.00 -12.54 -0.82
C PHE A 107 -1.27 -12.18 -1.64
N PRO A 108 -2.03 -11.13 -1.26
CA PRO A 108 -1.81 -10.25 -0.09
C PRO A 108 -2.19 -10.92 1.24
N LEU A 109 -1.47 -10.58 2.30
CA LEU A 109 -1.80 -10.97 3.68
C LEU A 109 -2.97 -10.11 4.17
N ILE A 110 -4.18 -10.67 4.19
CA ILE A 110 -5.40 -9.95 4.60
C ILE A 110 -5.64 -10.16 6.09
N LEU A 111 -5.51 -9.09 6.88
CA LEU A 111 -5.79 -9.13 8.31
C LEU A 111 -7.29 -9.32 8.58
N LYS A 112 -7.63 -9.97 9.70
CA LYS A 112 -9.00 -9.99 10.24
C LYS A 112 -9.16 -8.91 11.33
N PRO A 113 -10.39 -8.46 11.61
CA PRO A 113 -10.63 -7.55 12.73
C PRO A 113 -10.17 -8.13 14.07
N ASN A 114 -9.61 -7.27 14.93
CA ASN A 114 -9.05 -7.65 16.24
C ASN A 114 -7.93 -8.71 16.21
N ILE A 115 -7.21 -8.86 15.09
CA ILE A 115 -5.96 -9.64 15.05
C ILE A 115 -4.76 -8.70 15.22
N THR A 116 -3.82 -9.11 16.07
CA THR A 116 -2.49 -8.49 16.20
C THR A 116 -1.48 -9.35 15.46
N ILE A 117 -0.66 -8.76 14.60
CA ILE A 117 0.61 -9.35 14.17
C ILE A 117 1.74 -8.58 14.87
N GLN A 118 2.62 -9.32 15.55
CA GLN A 118 3.76 -8.75 16.25
C GLN A 118 5.05 -9.56 15.95
N GLY A 119 6.09 -8.88 15.49
CA GLY A 119 7.46 -9.38 15.49
C GLY A 119 8.30 -8.75 16.61
N ASN A 120 9.48 -8.23 16.27
CA ASN A 120 10.39 -7.60 17.22
C ASN A 120 10.16 -6.07 17.27
N THR A 121 9.49 -5.59 18.33
CA THR A 121 9.15 -4.16 18.48
C THR A 121 10.36 -3.30 18.88
N GLU A 122 11.32 -3.85 19.62
CA GLU A 122 12.53 -3.12 20.08
C GLU A 122 13.42 -2.67 18.92
N ASN A 123 13.48 -3.46 17.84
CA ASN A 123 14.32 -3.17 16.67
C ASN A 123 13.54 -2.70 15.43
N LYS A 124 12.24 -2.39 15.59
CA LYS A 124 11.27 -2.07 14.51
C LYS A 124 11.14 -3.15 13.42
N GLY A 125 11.28 -4.42 13.80
CA GLY A 125 11.14 -5.59 12.93
C GLY A 125 12.28 -5.83 11.97
N ARG A 126 13.48 -5.33 12.24
CA ARG A 126 14.66 -5.45 11.35
C ARG A 126 15.06 -6.90 11.06
N ASP A 127 14.72 -7.82 11.96
CA ASP A 127 14.94 -9.27 11.89
C ASP A 127 13.67 -10.06 11.48
N VAL A 128 12.52 -9.42 11.33
CA VAL A 128 11.22 -10.03 10.97
C VAL A 128 10.71 -9.39 9.66
N VAL A 129 11.06 -9.98 8.52
CA VAL A 129 10.87 -9.34 7.20
C VAL A 129 9.71 -9.99 6.43
N ILE A 130 8.63 -9.24 6.20
CA ILE A 130 7.56 -9.62 5.26
C ILE A 130 7.95 -9.13 3.86
N TYR A 131 8.22 -10.07 2.95
CA TYR A 131 8.77 -9.80 1.63
C TYR A 131 7.87 -10.36 0.52
N GLY A 132 7.18 -9.49 -0.22
CA GLY A 132 6.33 -9.88 -1.33
C GLY A 132 5.15 -8.95 -1.56
N GLY A 133 4.20 -9.39 -2.37
CA GLY A 133 2.99 -8.64 -2.69
C GLY A 133 2.11 -9.35 -3.72
N GLY A 134 0.81 -9.17 -3.63
CA GLY A 134 -0.20 -9.83 -4.47
C GLY A 134 -1.29 -8.88 -4.92
N VAL A 135 -2.12 -9.31 -5.88
CA VAL A 135 -3.19 -8.45 -6.41
C VAL A 135 -4.32 -8.33 -5.39
N PHE A 136 -4.61 -7.11 -4.97
CA PHE A 136 -5.75 -6.76 -4.13
C PHE A 136 -6.76 -5.92 -4.92
N SER A 137 -8.02 -6.36 -4.95
CA SER A 137 -9.14 -5.60 -5.51
C SER A 137 -9.78 -4.73 -4.44
N SER A 138 -9.37 -3.45 -4.40
CA SER A 138 -10.00 -2.42 -3.58
C SER A 138 -11.47 -2.20 -3.98
N ARG A 139 -12.30 -1.72 -3.04
CA ARG A 139 -13.69 -1.33 -3.30
C ARG A 139 -13.77 0.16 -3.66
N VAL A 140 -12.86 0.97 -3.14
CA VAL A 140 -12.78 2.42 -3.40
C VAL A 140 -11.73 2.82 -4.45
N PHE A 141 -10.87 1.90 -4.86
CA PHE A 141 -9.91 2.03 -5.98
C PHE A 141 -9.93 0.80 -6.91
N ALA A 142 -9.17 0.85 -8.01
CA ALA A 142 -8.93 -0.31 -8.87
C ALA A 142 -7.93 -1.31 -8.22
N ASN A 143 -7.64 -2.42 -8.91
CA ASN A 143 -6.65 -3.42 -8.49
C ASN A 143 -5.28 -2.78 -8.18
N GLN A 144 -4.72 -3.10 -7.01
CA GLN A 144 -3.37 -2.71 -6.56
C GLN A 144 -2.50 -3.97 -6.33
N ASN A 145 -1.18 -3.83 -6.25
CA ASN A 145 -0.29 -4.88 -5.74
C ASN A 145 0.10 -4.55 -4.30
N VAL A 146 -0.25 -5.39 -3.34
CA VAL A 146 -0.18 -5.08 -1.90
C VAL A 146 0.46 -6.24 -1.14
N ALA A 147 1.33 -5.96 -0.15
CA ALA A 147 1.82 -7.00 0.77
C ALA A 147 0.79 -7.30 1.86
N ILE A 148 0.31 -6.29 2.58
CA ILE A 148 -0.62 -6.45 3.72
C ILE A 148 -1.88 -5.61 3.50
N VAL A 149 -3.06 -6.16 3.77
CA VAL A 149 -4.34 -5.42 3.80
C VAL A 149 -4.82 -5.31 5.24
N GLY A 150 -5.00 -4.07 5.72
CA GLY A 150 -5.42 -3.74 7.07
C GLY A 150 -6.90 -4.04 7.35
N ALA A 151 -7.25 -4.14 8.64
CA ALA A 151 -8.62 -4.40 9.11
C ALA A 151 -8.93 -3.66 10.43
N ASN A 152 -10.22 -3.48 10.73
CA ASN A 152 -10.69 -2.76 11.92
C ASN A 152 -10.13 -3.32 13.23
N ALA A 153 -9.59 -2.45 14.09
CA ALA A 153 -8.98 -2.82 15.37
C ALA A 153 -7.86 -3.88 15.29
N ALA A 154 -7.35 -4.16 14.09
CA ALA A 154 -6.15 -4.97 13.91
C ALA A 154 -4.90 -4.19 14.36
N ARG A 155 -3.81 -4.90 14.62
CA ARG A 155 -2.51 -4.30 14.95
C ARG A 155 -1.41 -4.91 14.09
N LEU A 156 -0.48 -4.08 13.65
CA LEU A 156 0.77 -4.50 13.00
C LEU A 156 1.94 -3.84 13.73
N SER A 157 2.86 -4.65 14.24
CA SER A 157 4.00 -4.15 15.02
C SER A 157 5.25 -5.01 14.89
N GLY A 158 6.42 -4.40 15.00
CA GLY A 158 7.70 -5.12 15.00
C GLY A 158 7.99 -5.90 13.72
N VAL A 159 7.56 -5.44 12.55
CA VAL A 159 7.90 -6.07 11.26
C VAL A 159 8.57 -5.10 10.28
N THR A 160 9.43 -5.62 9.43
CA THR A 160 9.85 -4.96 8.19
C THR A 160 8.94 -5.38 7.05
N VAL A 161 8.47 -4.46 6.21
CA VAL A 161 7.59 -4.74 5.06
C VAL A 161 8.20 -4.19 3.76
N THR A 162 8.42 -5.10 2.81
CA THR A 162 9.01 -4.82 1.50
C THR A 162 8.18 -5.47 0.38
N ASN A 163 7.59 -4.64 -0.48
CA ASN A 163 6.92 -5.08 -1.71
C ASN A 163 7.73 -4.67 -2.96
N PRO A 164 8.56 -5.57 -3.51
CA PRO A 164 9.45 -5.29 -4.64
C PRO A 164 8.74 -5.27 -6.00
N HIS A 165 7.43 -5.55 -6.06
CA HIS A 165 6.71 -5.64 -7.32
C HIS A 165 6.43 -4.26 -7.93
N PRO A 166 6.26 -4.15 -9.27
CA PRO A 166 5.83 -2.91 -9.90
C PRO A 166 4.52 -2.38 -9.31
N ARG A 167 4.52 -1.13 -8.85
CA ARG A 167 3.42 -0.52 -8.07
C ARG A 167 3.09 -1.25 -6.77
N GLY A 168 4.07 -1.91 -6.16
CA GLY A 168 3.94 -2.59 -4.88
C GLY A 168 3.79 -1.62 -3.71
N TYR A 169 2.66 -1.70 -3.02
CA TYR A 169 2.41 -1.03 -1.75
C TYR A 169 2.74 -1.99 -0.59
N GLY A 170 3.30 -1.47 0.50
CA GLY A 170 3.55 -2.26 1.71
C GLY A 170 2.25 -2.64 2.41
N LEU A 171 1.52 -1.65 2.92
CA LEU A 171 0.24 -1.83 3.63
C LEU A 171 -0.88 -0.96 3.03
N TRP A 172 -2.03 -1.58 2.79
CA TRP A 172 -3.25 -0.91 2.30
C TRP A 172 -4.32 -0.88 3.39
N ILE A 173 -4.74 0.32 3.81
CA ILE A 173 -5.72 0.54 4.89
C ILE A 173 -6.98 1.16 4.31
N GLU A 174 -8.01 0.34 4.11
CA GLU A 174 -9.27 0.75 3.48
C GLU A 174 -10.43 0.77 4.48
N SER A 175 -11.06 1.94 4.62
CA SER A 175 -12.18 2.22 5.53
C SER A 175 -12.04 1.60 6.93
N SER A 176 -10.85 1.73 7.54
CA SER A 176 -10.52 1.05 8.80
C SER A 176 -9.68 1.84 9.81
N SER A 177 -9.74 1.40 11.07
CA SER A 177 -9.05 1.96 12.24
C SER A 177 -8.13 0.92 12.88
N MET A 178 -7.00 0.63 12.23
CA MET A 178 -5.96 -0.26 12.77
C MET A 178 -4.84 0.54 13.47
N VAL A 179 -4.03 -0.12 14.29
CA VAL A 179 -2.79 0.46 14.83
C VAL A 179 -1.58 -0.11 14.07
N VAL A 180 -0.69 0.77 13.61
CA VAL A 180 0.57 0.44 12.94
C VAL A 180 1.70 1.07 13.75
N SER A 181 2.43 0.26 14.52
CA SER A 181 3.41 0.78 15.49
C SER A 181 4.74 0.04 15.50
N ASN A 182 5.86 0.78 15.50
CA ASN A 182 7.21 0.21 15.56
C ASN A 182 7.51 -0.80 14.44
N ASN A 183 7.22 -0.41 13.19
CA ASN A 183 7.54 -1.18 11.98
C ASN A 183 8.55 -0.44 11.09
N THR A 184 9.10 -1.15 10.11
CA THR A 184 9.95 -0.58 9.05
C THR A 184 9.33 -0.83 7.68
N PHE A 185 8.90 0.21 6.97
CA PHE A 185 8.42 0.10 5.59
C PHE A 185 9.53 0.54 4.65
N THR A 186 10.15 -0.42 3.95
CA THR A 186 11.34 -0.14 3.13
C THR A 186 11.32 -0.85 1.78
N GLY A 187 11.89 -0.22 0.75
CA GLY A 187 12.03 -0.82 -0.58
C GLY A 187 10.70 -1.13 -1.28
N ASN A 188 9.58 -0.55 -0.84
CA ASN A 188 8.30 -0.68 -1.53
C ASN A 188 8.37 0.17 -2.81
N ILE A 189 8.07 -0.40 -3.97
CA ILE A 189 8.21 0.31 -5.26
C ILE A 189 7.19 1.46 -5.39
N HIS A 190 6.08 1.42 -4.66
CA HIS A 190 5.12 2.53 -4.55
C HIS A 190 5.16 3.17 -3.16
N ASP A 191 4.09 3.04 -2.37
CA ASP A 191 4.00 3.65 -1.03
C ASP A 191 4.28 2.62 0.07
N GLY A 192 4.89 3.06 1.17
CA GLY A 192 4.96 2.25 2.39
C GLY A 192 3.57 1.91 2.93
N ILE A 193 2.72 2.92 3.14
CA ILE A 193 1.30 2.76 3.48
C ILE A 193 0.42 3.63 2.56
N SER A 194 -0.72 3.07 2.14
CA SER A 194 -1.82 3.82 1.52
C SER A 194 -3.06 3.75 2.42
N VAL A 195 -3.58 4.92 2.81
CA VAL A 195 -4.76 5.08 3.67
C VAL A 195 -5.91 5.67 2.85
N VAL A 196 -7.01 4.91 2.69
CA VAL A 196 -8.08 5.23 1.73
C VAL A 196 -9.50 5.10 2.28
N GLY A 197 -10.45 5.79 1.64
CA GLY A 197 -11.87 5.75 2.03
C GLY A 197 -12.14 6.69 3.21
N THR A 198 -12.71 6.14 4.29
CA THR A 198 -13.00 6.84 5.55
C THR A 198 -12.15 6.28 6.71
N SER A 199 -10.90 5.91 6.42
CA SER A 199 -9.98 5.29 7.37
C SER A 199 -9.52 6.26 8.47
N ALA A 200 -9.31 5.74 9.68
CA ALA A 200 -8.75 6.47 10.81
C ALA A 200 -7.78 5.58 11.62
N PRO A 201 -6.68 5.07 11.02
CA PRO A 201 -5.64 4.34 11.74
C PRO A 201 -4.76 5.26 12.57
N LEU A 202 -4.11 4.66 13.58
CA LEU A 202 -2.99 5.27 14.31
C LEU A 202 -1.70 4.69 13.75
N VAL A 203 -0.87 5.53 13.13
CA VAL A 203 0.43 5.17 12.55
C VAL A 203 1.52 5.85 13.35
N GLN A 204 2.22 5.09 14.21
CA GLN A 204 3.16 5.66 15.18
C GLN A 204 4.54 4.98 15.26
N GLN A 205 5.60 5.76 15.51
CA GLN A 205 6.94 5.23 15.78
C GLN A 205 7.55 4.35 14.67
N ASN A 206 7.00 4.36 13.45
CA ASN A 206 7.50 3.56 12.34
C ASN A 206 8.69 4.25 11.64
N SER A 207 9.39 3.50 10.79
CA SER A 207 10.40 4.02 9.85
C SER A 207 9.93 3.80 8.42
N PHE A 208 10.02 4.82 7.57
CA PHE A 208 9.72 4.78 6.15
C PHE A 208 10.97 5.16 5.37
N ALA A 209 11.64 4.17 4.77
CA ALA A 209 12.93 4.37 4.11
C ALA A 209 12.91 3.87 2.65
N ASN A 210 13.53 4.57 1.71
CA ASN A 210 13.80 4.05 0.36
C ASN A 210 12.54 3.54 -0.40
N ASN A 211 11.38 4.17 -0.20
CA ASN A 211 10.14 3.81 -0.89
C ASN A 211 9.99 4.61 -2.19
N GLY A 212 9.71 3.93 -3.30
CA GLY A 212 9.86 4.44 -4.67
C GLY A 212 8.89 5.56 -5.05
N ALA A 213 7.73 5.65 -4.39
CA ALA A 213 6.80 6.77 -4.55
C ALA A 213 6.68 7.59 -3.25
N ASN A 214 6.14 7.04 -2.16
CA ASN A 214 5.89 7.81 -0.94
C ASN A 214 6.14 6.99 0.34
N GLY A 215 6.35 7.66 1.48
CA GLY A 215 6.27 7.01 2.79
C GLY A 215 4.83 6.61 3.11
N ILE A 216 3.94 7.60 3.25
CA ILE A 216 2.50 7.42 3.41
C ILE A 216 1.72 8.26 2.38
N THR A 217 0.66 7.69 1.80
CA THR A 217 -0.39 8.45 1.10
C THR A 217 -1.72 8.38 1.85
N VAL A 218 -2.43 9.51 1.95
CA VAL A 218 -3.76 9.64 2.56
C VAL A 218 -4.77 10.19 1.52
N TYR A 219 -5.84 9.42 1.30
CA TYR A 219 -6.92 9.70 0.34
C TYR A 219 -8.31 9.60 0.98
N GLY A 220 -9.33 9.99 0.20
CA GLY A 220 -10.75 9.95 0.57
C GLY A 220 -11.11 11.06 1.54
N SER A 221 -11.83 10.68 2.59
CA SER A 221 -12.16 11.51 3.76
C SER A 221 -11.50 10.93 5.02
N SER A 222 -10.35 10.26 4.85
CA SER A 222 -9.60 9.60 5.91
C SER A 222 -9.01 10.62 6.90
N LYS A 223 -8.97 10.24 8.18
CA LYS A 223 -8.47 11.06 9.29
C LYS A 223 -7.50 10.24 10.18
N PRO A 224 -6.37 9.76 9.64
CA PRO A 224 -5.38 9.04 10.43
C PRO A 224 -4.65 9.99 11.39
N GLU A 225 -4.15 9.44 12.49
CA GLU A 225 -3.08 10.04 13.29
C GLU A 225 -1.74 9.47 12.80
N ILE A 226 -0.83 10.36 12.42
CA ILE A 226 0.52 10.02 11.96
C ILE A 226 1.49 10.66 12.95
N ARG A 227 2.06 9.87 13.86
CA ARG A 227 2.80 10.36 15.03
C ARG A 227 4.20 9.77 15.21
N ASP A 228 5.20 10.60 15.49
CA ASP A 228 6.56 10.18 15.88
C ASP A 228 7.22 9.18 14.90
N ASN A 229 6.85 9.22 13.61
CA ASN A 229 7.46 8.39 12.58
C ASN A 229 8.65 9.11 11.94
N ASP A 230 9.55 8.32 11.35
CA ASP A 230 10.72 8.79 10.62
C ASP A 230 10.58 8.47 9.12
N PHE A 231 10.79 9.47 8.25
CA PHE A 231 10.61 9.38 6.80
C PHE A 231 11.87 9.84 6.07
N GLU A 232 12.56 8.91 5.41
CA GLU A 232 13.81 9.17 4.69
C GLU A 232 13.86 8.57 3.29
N ASN A 233 14.51 9.27 2.35
CA ASN A 233 14.83 8.77 1.01
C ASN A 233 13.61 8.22 0.23
N THR A 234 12.43 8.83 0.40
CA THR A 234 11.23 8.53 -0.39
C THR A 234 10.99 9.62 -1.44
N GLY A 235 10.05 9.40 -2.37
CA GLY A 235 9.59 10.48 -3.26
C GLY A 235 8.92 11.59 -2.46
N PHE A 236 7.73 11.36 -1.89
CA PHE A 236 7.18 12.25 -0.87
C PHE A 236 7.12 11.54 0.49
N GLY A 237 7.60 12.18 1.56
CA GLY A 237 7.49 11.62 2.91
C GLY A 237 6.02 11.32 3.26
N ILE A 238 5.16 12.34 3.13
CA ILE A 238 3.71 12.20 3.28
C ILE A 238 2.98 12.91 2.14
N ASN A 239 2.05 12.21 1.48
CA ASN A 239 1.16 12.75 0.45
C ASN A 239 -0.30 12.78 0.96
N ILE A 240 -0.94 13.95 0.96
CA ILE A 240 -2.25 14.19 1.58
C ILE A 240 -3.20 14.80 0.55
N ALA A 241 -4.31 14.12 0.25
CA ALA A 241 -5.16 14.45 -0.89
C ALA A 241 -6.67 14.30 -0.63
N GLN A 242 -7.46 14.70 -1.63
CA GLN A 242 -8.94 14.70 -1.60
C GLN A 242 -9.51 15.51 -0.42
N GLN A 243 -10.30 14.91 0.46
CA GLN A 243 -10.95 15.54 1.63
C GLN A 243 -10.37 14.99 2.94
N SER A 244 -9.12 14.53 2.91
CA SER A 244 -8.46 13.99 4.09
C SER A 244 -8.09 15.08 5.09
N GLU A 245 -8.19 14.73 6.36
CA GLU A 245 -7.94 15.59 7.52
C GLU A 245 -7.07 14.84 8.54
N PRO A 246 -5.84 14.42 8.17
CA PRO A 246 -4.95 13.73 9.10
C PRO A 246 -4.38 14.69 10.16
N PHE A 247 -4.12 14.17 11.35
CA PHE A 247 -3.28 14.83 12.35
C PHE A 247 -1.84 14.31 12.20
N VAL A 248 -0.92 15.20 11.89
CA VAL A 248 0.49 14.86 11.62
C VAL A 248 1.34 15.52 12.70
N VAL A 249 1.89 14.73 13.62
CA VAL A 249 2.53 15.24 14.83
C VAL A 249 3.87 14.57 15.18
N GLY A 250 4.87 15.34 15.57
CA GLY A 250 6.14 14.78 16.10
C GLY A 250 7.01 14.01 15.08
N ASN A 251 6.66 14.01 13.79
CA ASN A 251 7.37 13.20 12.79
C ASN A 251 8.66 13.89 12.35
N ARG A 252 9.67 13.09 11.98
CA ARG A 252 10.87 13.55 11.28
C ARG A 252 10.76 13.18 9.80
N ILE A 253 10.94 14.17 8.93
CA ILE A 253 10.71 14.06 7.48
C ILE A 253 11.88 14.72 6.76
N ALA A 254 12.88 13.90 6.39
CA ALA A 254 14.15 14.38 5.85
C ALA A 254 14.61 13.61 4.61
N TYR A 255 15.42 14.24 3.76
CA TYR A 255 16.03 13.61 2.57
C TYR A 255 15.03 12.98 1.57
N ASN A 256 13.75 13.37 1.61
CA ASN A 256 12.76 12.98 0.60
C ASN A 256 12.84 13.98 -0.57
N ARG A 257 12.29 13.65 -1.75
CA ARG A 257 12.24 14.62 -2.86
C ARG A 257 11.42 15.85 -2.46
N ASP A 258 10.27 15.64 -1.84
CA ASP A 258 9.52 16.66 -1.10
C ASP A 258 9.10 16.07 0.27
N GLY A 259 9.04 16.89 1.31
CA GLY A 259 8.69 16.42 2.65
C GLY A 259 7.21 16.02 2.77
N ILE A 260 6.32 17.01 2.70
CA ILE A 260 4.86 16.81 2.72
C ILE A 260 4.23 17.47 1.48
N VAL A 261 3.43 16.73 0.73
CA VAL A 261 2.65 17.26 -0.40
C VAL A 261 1.16 17.22 -0.06
N ILE A 262 0.50 18.38 -0.14
CA ILE A 262 -0.89 18.59 0.28
C ILE A 262 -1.68 19.12 -0.92
N GLN A 263 -2.77 18.44 -1.28
CA GLN A 263 -3.45 18.66 -2.55
C GLN A 263 -4.98 18.43 -2.49
N SER A 264 -5.64 18.71 -3.62
CA SER A 264 -7.11 18.70 -3.76
C SER A 264 -7.79 19.70 -2.81
N SER A 265 -8.44 19.23 -1.74
CA SER A 265 -9.19 20.02 -0.75
C SER A 265 -8.84 19.60 0.69
N ALA A 266 -7.68 18.94 0.88
CA ALA A 266 -7.27 18.40 2.16
C ALA A 266 -7.01 19.50 3.20
N ARG A 267 -7.30 19.20 4.47
CA ARG A 267 -7.12 20.11 5.61
C ARG A 267 -6.41 19.39 6.77
N PRO A 268 -5.13 19.00 6.58
CA PRO A 268 -4.36 18.38 7.65
C PRO A 268 -3.98 19.41 8.71
N VAL A 269 -3.79 18.93 9.94
CA VAL A 269 -3.26 19.73 11.07
C VAL A 269 -1.86 19.22 11.38
N LEU A 270 -0.86 20.11 11.29
CA LEU A 270 0.56 19.77 11.47
C LEU A 270 1.09 20.42 12.74
N ARG A 271 1.64 19.60 13.67
CA ARG A 271 2.23 20.08 14.93
C ARG A 271 3.58 19.42 15.23
N ASN A 272 4.56 20.14 15.77
CA ASN A 272 5.81 19.55 16.29
C ASN A 272 6.62 18.68 15.28
N ASN A 273 6.45 18.84 13.96
CA ASN A 273 7.19 18.03 12.97
C ASN A 273 8.54 18.68 12.60
N TYR A 274 9.54 17.84 12.35
CA TYR A 274 10.87 18.23 11.87
C TYR A 274 10.97 17.91 10.37
N ILE A 275 10.86 18.93 9.52
CA ILE A 275 10.78 18.80 8.06
C ILE A 275 11.99 19.51 7.44
N GLU A 276 13.09 18.78 7.28
CA GLU A 276 14.39 19.37 6.93
C GLU A 276 15.15 18.60 5.85
N GLN A 277 16.01 19.30 5.10
CA GLN A 277 16.95 18.68 4.16
C GLN A 277 16.29 17.80 3.08
N ASN A 278 15.03 18.06 2.73
CA ASN A 278 14.38 17.45 1.57
C ASN A 278 14.94 18.06 0.27
N GLU A 279 15.07 17.26 -0.80
CA GLU A 279 15.79 17.63 -2.03
C GLU A 279 15.22 18.89 -2.69
N ARG A 280 13.89 19.06 -2.64
CA ARG A 280 13.17 20.18 -3.24
C ARG A 280 12.41 20.99 -2.19
N ASP A 281 11.16 20.66 -1.88
CA ASP A 281 10.33 21.49 -0.99
C ASP A 281 10.01 20.76 0.34
N GLY A 282 9.98 21.50 1.45
CA GLY A 282 9.59 20.97 2.77
C GLY A 282 8.11 20.64 2.82
N ILE A 283 7.24 21.64 2.64
CA ILE A 283 5.79 21.48 2.46
C ILE A 283 5.36 22.09 1.12
N VAL A 284 4.63 21.32 0.31
CA VAL A 284 3.99 21.78 -0.94
C VAL A 284 2.48 21.79 -0.78
N VAL A 285 1.82 22.90 -1.10
CA VAL A 285 0.37 23.07 -0.95
C VAL A 285 -0.25 23.54 -2.25
N ILE A 286 -1.17 22.76 -2.82
CA ILE A 286 -1.73 23.01 -4.16
C ILE A 286 -3.25 22.80 -4.24
N ALA A 287 -3.82 23.26 -5.36
CA ALA A 287 -5.26 23.28 -5.63
C ALA A 287 -6.05 24.13 -4.62
N GLN A 288 -6.86 23.52 -3.76
CA GLN A 288 -7.73 24.14 -2.75
C GLN A 288 -7.49 23.56 -1.34
N SER A 289 -6.35 22.88 -1.15
CA SER A 289 -5.93 22.43 0.17
C SER A 289 -5.52 23.61 1.05
N LEU A 290 -5.72 23.46 2.35
CA LEU A 290 -5.39 24.47 3.34
C LEU A 290 -4.95 23.75 4.62
N PRO A 291 -3.64 23.53 4.81
CA PRO A 291 -3.14 22.99 6.07
C PRO A 291 -3.28 24.02 7.18
N ASP A 292 -3.53 23.52 8.38
CA ASP A 292 -3.28 24.25 9.61
C ASP A 292 -1.83 23.96 10.03
N LEU A 293 -0.93 24.92 9.77
CA LEU A 293 0.44 24.90 10.29
C LEU A 293 0.56 25.63 11.63
N GLY A 294 -0.52 26.14 12.22
CA GLY A 294 -0.54 26.89 13.47
C GLY A 294 -1.43 28.13 13.37
N THR A 295 -2.15 28.40 14.46
CA THR A 295 -3.08 29.55 14.62
C THR A 295 -2.61 30.47 15.75
N PRO A 296 -3.15 31.70 15.90
CA PRO A 296 -2.78 32.60 17.00
C PRO A 296 -2.98 32.02 18.41
N THR A 297 -3.89 31.05 18.58
CA THR A 297 -4.21 30.40 19.86
C THR A 297 -3.60 29.01 20.00
N GLU A 298 -3.15 28.41 18.91
CA GLU A 298 -2.58 27.05 18.88
C GLU A 298 -1.38 27.02 17.94
N PRO A 299 -0.15 27.25 18.44
CA PRO A 299 1.04 27.31 17.60
C PRO A 299 1.32 25.96 16.93
N GLY A 300 2.01 26.04 15.79
CA GLY A 300 2.43 24.89 15.00
C GLY A 300 3.58 24.11 15.63
N GLU A 301 4.59 24.82 16.11
CA GLU A 301 5.83 24.24 16.66
C GLU A 301 6.58 23.32 15.66
N ASN A 302 6.29 23.42 14.37
CA ASN A 302 7.03 22.67 13.34
C ASN A 302 8.36 23.39 13.03
N VAL A 303 9.42 22.60 12.80
CA VAL A 303 10.74 23.05 12.37
C VAL A 303 10.87 22.70 10.88
N ILE A 304 10.79 23.70 10.01
CA ILE A 304 10.76 23.54 8.55
C ILE A 304 11.90 24.37 7.96
N ARG A 305 13.07 23.74 7.74
CA ARG A 305 14.30 24.44 7.37
C ARG A 305 15.22 23.62 6.48
N ASN A 306 16.18 24.28 5.83
CA ASN A 306 17.22 23.64 5.01
C ASN A 306 16.68 22.79 3.84
N ASN A 307 15.45 23.00 3.40
CA ASN A 307 14.91 22.32 2.21
C ASN A 307 15.49 22.97 0.93
N GLY A 308 15.77 22.17 -0.10
CA GLY A 308 16.61 22.58 -1.24
C GLY A 308 16.12 23.83 -1.96
N ARG A 309 14.83 23.89 -2.26
CA ARG A 309 14.14 25.02 -2.90
C ARG A 309 13.37 25.85 -1.88
N TYR A 310 12.24 25.38 -1.35
CA TYR A 310 11.41 26.12 -0.38
C TYR A 310 11.13 25.31 0.90
N ASP A 311 10.99 26.01 2.03
CA ASP A 311 10.50 25.41 3.27
C ASP A 311 8.98 25.25 3.20
N VAL A 312 8.23 26.30 2.86
CA VAL A 312 6.80 26.22 2.51
C VAL A 312 6.52 26.79 1.11
N ASN A 313 5.99 25.94 0.23
CA ASN A 313 5.60 26.26 -1.14
C ASN A 313 4.07 26.30 -1.27
N ASN A 314 3.47 27.46 -1.06
CA ASN A 314 2.05 27.71 -1.31
C ASN A 314 1.80 27.97 -2.81
N GLY A 315 1.49 26.91 -3.55
CA GLY A 315 1.05 26.94 -4.95
C GLY A 315 -0.47 27.08 -5.14
N THR A 316 -1.23 27.41 -4.10
CA THR A 316 -2.68 27.67 -4.21
C THR A 316 -2.96 29.04 -4.84
N LYS A 317 -4.23 29.29 -5.21
CA LYS A 317 -4.67 30.60 -5.72
C LYS A 317 -5.61 31.26 -4.72
N GLY A 318 -5.17 32.38 -4.16
CA GLY A 318 -5.99 33.21 -3.27
C GLY A 318 -6.18 32.70 -1.84
N LEU A 319 -5.48 31.62 -1.44
CA LEU A 319 -5.45 31.16 -0.04
C LEU A 319 -4.12 31.56 0.60
N THR A 320 -4.20 32.07 1.83
CA THR A 320 -3.02 32.31 2.69
C THR A 320 -2.90 31.16 3.66
N ILE A 321 -1.69 30.58 3.78
CA ILE A 321 -1.39 29.60 4.82
C ILE A 321 -0.99 30.35 6.08
N LEU A 322 -1.66 30.08 7.20
CA LEU A 322 -1.26 30.57 8.51
C LEU A 322 -0.23 29.61 9.10
N ALA A 323 0.92 30.14 9.53
CA ALA A 323 2.05 29.37 10.04
C ALA A 323 2.54 29.92 11.39
N TYR A 324 1.60 30.14 12.32
CA TYR A 324 1.91 30.71 13.64
C TYR A 324 2.78 29.77 14.47
N GLY A 325 3.85 30.31 15.06
CA GLY A 325 4.72 29.57 15.99
C GLY A 325 5.53 28.43 15.37
N ASN A 326 5.96 28.55 14.11
CA ASN A 326 6.87 27.60 13.46
C ASN A 326 8.26 28.23 13.26
N GLU A 327 9.28 27.39 13.18
CA GLU A 327 10.64 27.78 12.76
C GLU A 327 10.78 27.54 11.25
N LEU A 328 10.80 28.61 10.46
CA LEU A 328 11.06 28.57 9.01
C LEU A 328 11.73 29.86 8.51
N ALA A 329 12.56 29.74 7.47
CA ALA A 329 13.27 30.89 6.93
C ALA A 329 12.35 31.77 6.07
N MET A 330 12.23 33.05 6.43
CA MET A 330 11.35 34.01 5.72
C MET A 330 11.60 34.08 4.20
N THR A 331 12.84 33.90 3.77
CA THR A 331 13.27 33.95 2.36
C THR A 331 13.07 32.63 1.60
N LYS A 332 12.71 31.55 2.29
CA LYS A 332 12.52 30.20 1.74
C LYS A 332 11.05 29.85 1.52
N ASN A 333 10.14 30.81 1.58
CA ASN A 333 8.71 30.58 1.37
C ASN A 333 8.25 31.11 0.02
N ALA A 334 7.32 30.40 -0.62
CA ALA A 334 6.69 30.80 -1.87
C ALA A 334 5.17 30.90 -1.72
N GLY A 335 4.57 31.89 -2.39
CA GLY A 335 3.14 32.21 -2.27
C GLY A 335 2.79 32.87 -0.93
N SER A 336 1.49 32.99 -0.65
CA SER A 336 1.00 33.65 0.56
C SER A 336 1.15 32.75 1.78
N VAL A 337 2.22 32.96 2.55
CA VAL A 337 2.45 32.30 3.85
C VAL A 337 2.57 33.39 4.91
N GLU A 338 1.69 33.39 5.91
CA GLU A 338 1.68 34.38 6.97
C GLU A 338 2.43 33.87 8.21
N LEU A 339 3.48 34.61 8.55
CA LEU A 339 4.34 34.39 9.70
C LEU A 339 4.03 35.45 10.76
N ALA A 340 3.31 35.06 11.80
CA ALA A 340 3.02 35.93 12.93
C ALA A 340 3.19 35.17 14.25
N GLY A 341 3.69 35.88 15.26
CA GLY A 341 4.12 35.31 16.53
C GLY A 341 5.58 34.85 16.52
N SER A 342 6.47 35.65 17.09
CA SER A 342 7.81 35.22 17.48
C SER A 342 7.70 34.26 18.67
N TYR A 343 7.69 32.96 18.40
CA TYR A 343 7.64 31.94 19.45
C TYR A 343 8.99 31.85 20.15
N GLN A 344 9.03 32.21 21.44
CA GLN A 344 10.03 31.69 22.36
C GLN A 344 9.46 30.39 22.94
N SER A 345 10.24 29.31 22.88
CA SER A 345 9.81 27.98 23.31
C SER A 345 9.20 28.00 24.72
N GLY A 346 7.89 27.76 24.79
CA GLY A 346 7.21 27.40 26.02
C GLY A 346 7.30 25.89 26.19
N ALA A 347 7.75 25.41 27.35
CA ALA A 347 7.88 23.97 27.58
C ALA A 347 6.51 23.31 27.78
N GLY A 348 5.82 22.97 26.69
CA GLY A 348 4.56 22.24 26.71
C GLY A 348 3.96 22.04 25.31
N PRO A 349 3.49 20.84 24.93
CA PRO A 349 2.92 20.62 23.60
C PRO A 349 1.61 21.40 23.39
N SER A 350 1.32 21.74 22.12
CA SER A 350 0.01 22.23 21.65
C SER A 350 -1.21 21.55 22.33
N ALA A 351 -2.26 22.34 22.64
CA ALA A 351 -3.45 21.84 23.36
C ALA A 351 -4.19 20.69 22.65
N ILE A 352 -4.20 20.66 21.31
CA ILE A 352 -4.74 19.52 20.54
C ILE A 352 -3.84 18.29 20.70
N ALA A 353 -2.52 18.45 20.63
CA ALA A 353 -1.58 17.36 20.88
C ALA A 353 -1.74 16.80 22.32
N ASN A 354 -1.92 17.67 23.32
CA ASN A 354 -2.19 17.26 24.71
C ASN A 354 -3.53 16.54 24.89
N ARG A 355 -4.60 16.90 24.15
CA ARG A 355 -5.87 16.15 24.22
C ARG A 355 -5.74 14.73 23.64
N ILE A 356 -4.87 14.56 22.66
CA ILE A 356 -4.61 13.27 22.01
C ILE A 356 -3.67 12.42 22.89
N MET A 357 -2.52 12.98 23.32
CA MET A 357 -1.58 12.29 24.21
C MET A 357 -2.13 12.03 25.62
N GLY A 358 -2.94 12.96 26.14
CA GLY A 358 -3.55 12.93 27.47
C GLY A 358 -4.74 11.97 27.62
N SER A 359 -5.13 11.25 26.56
CA SER A 359 -6.11 10.15 26.62
C SER A 359 -5.58 8.90 27.39
N SER A 360 -4.48 9.05 28.11
CA SER A 360 -3.71 8.00 28.79
C SER A 360 -3.71 8.08 30.32
N THR A 361 -4.36 9.07 30.94
CA THR A 361 -4.48 9.19 32.41
C THR A 361 -5.92 9.48 32.84
N GLU A 362 -6.40 8.74 33.83
CA GLU A 362 -7.74 8.88 34.42
C GLU A 362 -7.89 10.19 35.21
N GLU A 363 -8.98 10.93 34.99
CA GLU A 363 -9.96 11.29 36.04
C GLU A 363 -11.14 12.12 35.48
N GLY A 364 -12.32 12.03 36.11
CA GLY A 364 -13.33 13.11 36.13
C GLY A 364 -14.22 13.31 34.89
N GLY A 365 -15.11 12.35 34.59
CA GLY A 365 -15.91 12.34 33.36
C GLY A 365 -16.94 13.47 33.14
N GLN A 366 -17.31 13.62 31.85
CA GLN A 366 -18.68 13.83 31.38
C GLN A 366 -18.87 13.17 30.00
N ASN A 367 -20.12 12.76 29.69
CA ASN A 367 -20.45 11.99 28.49
C ASN A 367 -20.19 12.74 27.18
N HIS A 368 -19.18 12.31 26.43
CA HIS A 368 -19.13 12.51 24.98
C HIS A 368 -19.03 11.17 24.26
N SER A 369 -20.01 10.90 23.39
CA SER A 369 -20.07 9.69 22.58
C SER A 369 -18.97 9.70 21.52
N SER A 370 -17.86 9.02 21.80
CA SER A 370 -16.84 8.64 20.84
C SER A 370 -16.29 7.29 21.25
N SER A 371 -16.86 6.23 20.68
CA SER A 371 -16.52 4.84 21.01
C SER A 371 -15.15 4.46 20.43
N ILE A 372 -14.09 4.84 21.15
CA ILE A 372 -12.76 4.26 21.01
C ILE A 372 -12.58 3.28 22.17
N SER A 373 -12.61 1.98 21.88
CA SER A 373 -12.42 0.95 22.91
C SER A 373 -11.01 1.06 23.53
N PRO A 374 -10.87 0.94 24.86
CA PRO A 374 -9.60 1.20 25.55
C PRO A 374 -8.59 0.06 25.36
N ILE A 375 -7.84 0.12 24.25
CA ILE A 375 -6.63 -0.70 24.01
C ILE A 375 -5.47 0.21 23.53
N ASN A 376 -5.51 1.51 23.89
CA ASN A 376 -4.47 2.50 23.55
C ASN A 376 -3.24 2.46 24.48
N GLN A 377 -3.18 1.51 25.42
CA GLN A 377 -2.01 1.23 26.27
C GLN A 377 -1.75 -0.28 26.39
N ALA A 378 -1.90 -1.04 25.29
CA ALA A 378 -1.56 -2.46 25.32
C ALA A 378 -0.07 -2.64 25.64
N ALA A 379 0.21 -3.25 26.79
CA ALA A 379 1.54 -3.70 27.16
C ALA A 379 2.16 -4.51 26.02
N SER A 380 3.45 -4.31 25.77
CA SER A 380 4.19 -5.09 24.77
C SER A 380 4.06 -6.58 25.06
N LEU A 381 3.45 -7.33 24.13
CA LEU A 381 3.50 -8.79 24.17
C LEU A 381 4.97 -9.24 24.09
N PRO A 382 5.33 -10.40 24.65
CA PRO A 382 6.72 -10.86 24.63
C PRO A 382 7.24 -11.01 23.19
N ILE A 383 8.52 -10.66 22.97
CA ILE A 383 9.21 -10.95 21.71
C ILE A 383 9.39 -12.46 21.61
N TYR A 384 8.95 -13.06 20.50
CA TYR A 384 9.16 -14.49 20.27
C TYR A 384 10.55 -14.75 19.68
N LEU A 385 11.43 -15.26 20.53
CA LEU A 385 12.68 -15.90 20.11
C LEU A 385 12.46 -17.41 20.14
N PRO A 386 12.58 -18.14 19.02
CA PRO A 386 12.55 -19.59 19.06
C PRO A 386 13.75 -20.08 19.88
N GLU A 387 13.51 -21.01 20.80
CA GLU A 387 14.61 -21.60 21.57
C GLU A 387 15.62 -22.21 20.60
N SER A 388 16.87 -21.74 20.70
CA SER A 388 17.97 -22.40 20.01
C SER A 388 18.02 -23.83 20.55
N ASN A 389 18.04 -24.84 19.68
CA ASN A 389 18.36 -26.21 20.05
C ASN A 389 19.82 -26.29 20.50
N VAL A 390 20.12 -25.75 21.68
CA VAL A 390 21.32 -26.05 22.43
C VAL A 390 21.07 -27.42 23.04
N THR A 391 21.51 -28.46 22.32
CA THR A 391 21.64 -29.79 22.88
C THR A 391 22.34 -29.66 24.24
N PRO A 392 21.77 -30.14 25.35
CA PRO A 392 22.46 -30.11 26.63
C PRO A 392 23.77 -30.86 26.46
N LEU A 393 24.90 -30.14 26.60
CA LEU A 393 26.21 -30.78 26.63
C LEU A 393 26.23 -31.70 27.85
N SER A 394 26.11 -33.00 27.60
CA SER A 394 26.22 -34.03 28.62
C SER A 394 27.50 -33.80 29.42
N ASN A 395 27.32 -33.66 30.74
CA ASN A 395 28.39 -33.27 31.64
C ASN A 395 29.32 -34.46 31.93
N THR A 396 30.12 -34.84 30.92
CA THR A 396 31.20 -35.82 31.02
C THR A 396 32.47 -35.18 30.50
N ALA A 397 33.39 -34.84 31.41
CA ALA A 397 34.69 -34.29 31.06
C ALA A 397 35.45 -35.25 30.12
N PRO A 398 36.04 -34.77 29.02
CA PRO A 398 36.93 -35.59 28.21
C PRO A 398 38.16 -36.01 29.04
N PRO A 399 38.67 -37.24 28.91
CA PRO A 399 39.97 -37.59 29.48
C PRO A 399 41.07 -36.76 28.80
N PRO A 400 42.16 -36.40 29.51
CA PRO A 400 43.25 -35.65 28.92
C PRO A 400 43.95 -36.50 27.84
N ILE A 401 43.94 -36.00 26.60
CA ILE A 401 44.67 -36.62 25.48
C ILE A 401 46.15 -36.23 25.61
N PRO A 402 47.11 -37.16 25.45
CA PRO A 402 48.54 -36.84 25.49
C PRO A 402 48.94 -35.86 24.38
N VAL A 403 49.90 -34.99 24.70
CA VAL A 403 50.56 -34.13 23.72
C VAL A 403 51.57 -34.97 22.94
N ASP A 404 51.48 -34.98 21.61
CA ASP A 404 52.45 -35.60 20.72
C ASP A 404 52.85 -34.58 19.63
N ASP A 405 54.16 -34.41 19.43
CA ASP A 405 54.75 -33.39 18.56
C ASP A 405 54.90 -33.95 17.13
N SER A 406 54.13 -33.45 16.16
CA SER A 406 54.39 -33.70 14.73
C SER A 406 53.83 -32.63 13.79
N GLU A 407 54.76 -31.84 13.27
CA GLU A 407 54.80 -31.11 11.98
C GLU A 407 53.59 -30.29 11.48
N ALA A 408 53.84 -29.00 11.22
CA ALA A 408 52.89 -28.08 10.61
C ALA A 408 52.74 -28.30 9.09
N ILE A 409 51.53 -28.65 8.64
CA ILE A 409 51.18 -28.66 7.21
C ILE A 409 50.89 -27.24 6.74
N VAL A 410 51.75 -26.71 5.86
CA VAL A 410 51.55 -25.41 5.20
C VAL A 410 50.54 -25.55 4.06
N ILE A 411 49.37 -24.93 4.20
CA ILE A 411 48.39 -24.79 3.11
C ILE A 411 48.71 -23.51 2.32
N PRO A 412 49.00 -23.58 0.99
CA PRO A 412 49.24 -22.39 0.20
C PRO A 412 47.95 -21.58 -0.01
N VAL A 413 47.93 -20.34 0.47
CA VAL A 413 46.87 -19.36 0.18
C VAL A 413 47.18 -18.71 -1.18
N PRO A 414 46.26 -18.73 -2.17
CA PRO A 414 46.49 -18.05 -3.44
C PRO A 414 46.46 -16.51 -3.26
N PRO A 415 47.35 -15.75 -3.92
CA PRO A 415 47.42 -14.30 -3.76
C PRO A 415 46.24 -13.57 -4.43
N PRO A 416 45.86 -12.37 -3.95
CA PRO A 416 44.75 -11.60 -4.50
C PRO A 416 45.07 -11.02 -5.89
N GLU A 417 44.10 -11.10 -6.81
CA GLU A 417 44.22 -10.50 -8.14
C GLU A 417 44.28 -8.97 -8.08
N ARG A 418 45.28 -8.39 -8.75
CA ARG A 418 45.48 -6.94 -8.89
C ARG A 418 44.89 -6.45 -10.23
N PRO A 419 44.28 -5.25 -10.30
CA PRO A 419 43.77 -4.70 -11.56
C PRO A 419 44.86 -4.55 -12.63
N GLN A 420 44.53 -4.95 -13.86
CA GLN A 420 45.40 -4.77 -15.04
C GLN A 420 45.33 -3.32 -15.55
N PRO A 421 46.45 -2.74 -16.05
CA PRO A 421 46.51 -1.34 -16.48
C PRO A 421 45.95 -1.10 -17.90
N VAL A 422 45.37 0.08 -18.10
CA VAL A 422 44.97 0.59 -19.41
C VAL A 422 46.18 1.07 -20.22
N MET A 423 46.35 0.54 -21.44
CA MET A 423 47.36 1.02 -22.39
C MET A 423 46.94 2.30 -23.11
N SER A 424 47.89 3.22 -23.26
CA SER A 424 47.69 4.56 -23.79
C SER A 424 47.74 4.62 -25.32
N ALA A 425 46.90 5.46 -25.93
CA ALA A 425 47.05 5.90 -27.33
C ALA A 425 47.85 7.23 -27.41
N PRO A 426 48.66 7.46 -28.46
CA PRO A 426 49.61 8.57 -28.50
C PRO A 426 48.99 9.92 -28.88
N VAL A 427 49.67 10.99 -28.46
CA VAL A 427 49.31 12.40 -28.67
C VAL A 427 49.79 12.91 -30.03
N ALA A 428 48.99 13.74 -30.70
CA ALA A 428 49.43 14.65 -31.76
C ALA A 428 48.73 16.00 -31.61
N ALA A 429 49.46 17.11 -31.84
CA ALA A 429 49.00 18.46 -31.54
C ALA A 429 48.94 19.38 -32.77
N GLY A 430 47.90 20.21 -32.83
CA GLY A 430 47.91 21.56 -33.43
C GLY A 430 47.78 21.70 -34.96
N SER A 431 46.68 22.34 -35.41
CA SER A 431 46.67 23.40 -36.44
C SER A 431 45.25 24.01 -36.65
N PRO A 432 45.11 25.24 -37.21
CA PRO A 432 43.95 26.13 -37.00
C PRO A 432 42.90 26.17 -38.16
N PRO A 433 41.77 26.92 -38.04
CA PRO A 433 40.60 26.79 -38.91
C PRO A 433 40.49 27.84 -40.05
N PRO A 434 39.61 27.61 -41.05
CA PRO A 434 38.95 28.69 -41.79
C PRO A 434 37.42 28.38 -41.99
N PRO A 435 36.61 29.14 -42.77
CA PRO A 435 35.75 30.17 -42.15
C PRO A 435 34.26 30.12 -42.56
N VAL A 436 33.48 31.04 -41.98
CA VAL A 436 32.04 31.25 -42.22
C VAL A 436 31.75 31.85 -43.60
N ARG A 437 30.71 31.36 -44.31
CA ARG A 437 29.82 32.23 -45.11
C ARG A 437 28.41 31.65 -45.34
N LEU A 438 27.44 32.57 -45.46
CA LEU A 438 26.01 32.34 -45.69
C LEU A 438 25.71 32.06 -47.18
N GLN A 439 24.63 31.32 -47.50
CA GLN A 439 23.39 31.89 -48.10
C GLN A 439 22.34 30.85 -48.58
N THR A 440 21.05 31.27 -48.46
CA THR A 440 19.88 31.00 -49.34
C THR A 440 19.37 29.59 -49.67
N ALA A 441 18.14 29.34 -49.17
CA ALA A 441 16.90 29.12 -49.94
C ALA A 441 16.66 27.86 -50.82
N ALA A 442 15.63 27.11 -50.37
CA ALA A 442 14.46 26.64 -51.16
C ALA A 442 14.50 25.33 -52.00
N GLU A 443 13.27 24.84 -52.21
CA GLU A 443 12.79 23.85 -53.21
C GLU A 443 12.95 22.33 -52.96
N ASN A 444 11.84 21.74 -52.48
CA ASN A 444 11.26 20.48 -52.97
C ASN A 444 10.85 20.63 -54.46
N PRO A 445 10.60 19.57 -55.29
CA PRO A 445 9.97 18.31 -54.87
C PRO A 445 10.30 16.99 -55.63
N SER A 446 9.77 15.88 -55.10
CA SER A 446 9.21 14.68 -55.76
C SER A 446 9.73 14.13 -57.11
N THR A 447 10.15 12.86 -57.13
CA THR A 447 9.55 11.66 -57.81
C THR A 447 10.54 10.47 -57.65
N GLY A 448 10.15 9.20 -57.43
CA GLY A 448 9.44 8.29 -58.34
C GLY A 448 10.41 7.73 -59.40
N SER A 449 10.56 6.41 -59.65
CA SER A 449 9.99 5.20 -59.06
C SER A 449 10.73 3.94 -59.62
N LEU A 450 10.62 2.79 -58.95
CA LEU A 450 10.52 1.42 -59.54
C LEU A 450 11.69 0.74 -60.34
N LEU A 451 11.84 -0.58 -60.06
CA LEU A 451 12.31 -1.70 -60.93
C LEU A 451 13.83 -1.79 -61.29
N LEU A 452 14.41 -2.94 -61.69
CA LEU A 452 14.17 -4.37 -61.36
C LEU A 452 15.30 -5.27 -61.96
N SER A 453 16.11 -5.92 -61.09
CA SER A 453 16.84 -7.19 -61.36
C SER A 453 17.97 -7.26 -62.42
N LEU A 454 18.61 -8.45 -62.51
CA LEU A 454 19.66 -8.92 -63.46
C LEU A 454 21.10 -8.43 -63.12
N VAL A 455 22.20 -9.22 -63.13
CA VAL A 455 22.51 -10.58 -63.67
C VAL A 455 23.43 -11.42 -62.73
N ARG A 456 23.26 -12.74 -62.84
CA ARG A 456 23.93 -13.93 -62.28
C ARG A 456 25.48 -14.09 -62.33
N ARG A 457 25.99 -14.86 -61.34
CA ARG A 457 26.99 -15.99 -61.37
C ARG A 457 28.44 -15.82 -61.88
N ALA A 458 29.41 -16.05 -60.98
CA ALA A 458 30.40 -17.16 -60.90
C ALA A 458 31.33 -16.88 -59.67
N VAL A 459 31.59 -17.70 -58.64
CA VAL A 459 31.85 -19.16 -58.40
C VAL A 459 33.36 -19.49 -58.33
N THR A 460 33.74 -20.40 -57.40
CA THR A 460 35.09 -20.87 -56.97
C THR A 460 35.81 -19.98 -55.93
N SER A 461 36.51 -20.50 -54.90
CA SER A 461 36.73 -21.89 -54.41
C SER A 461 37.29 -21.91 -52.97
N ALA A 462 37.47 -23.12 -52.41
CA ALA A 462 38.11 -23.49 -51.12
C ALA A 462 37.32 -23.13 -49.83
N SER A 463 36.77 -24.03 -49.01
CA SER A 463 37.13 -25.37 -48.46
C SER A 463 37.79 -25.31 -47.07
N ASN A 464 37.03 -25.67 -46.03
CA ASN A 464 37.52 -26.44 -44.87
C ASN A 464 36.34 -27.18 -44.19
N PRO A 465 36.50 -28.42 -43.70
CA PRO A 465 35.41 -29.25 -43.15
C PRO A 465 35.43 -29.42 -41.61
N GLU A 466 34.34 -30.01 -41.09
CA GLU A 466 34.21 -30.79 -39.83
C GLU A 466 34.47 -30.08 -38.48
N GLU A 467 33.86 -30.38 -37.33
CA GLU A 467 32.84 -31.35 -36.84
C GLU A 467 32.01 -30.64 -35.73
N ASN A 468 30.91 -31.12 -35.14
CA ASN A 468 29.78 -32.02 -35.50
C ASN A 468 28.75 -31.97 -34.32
N SER A 469 27.44 -32.04 -34.59
CA SER A 469 26.41 -32.38 -33.58
C SER A 469 25.08 -32.76 -34.26
N GLN A 470 24.53 -33.91 -33.86
CA GLN A 470 23.41 -34.59 -34.53
C GLN A 470 22.03 -34.07 -34.09
N THR A 471 21.03 -34.14 -34.97
CA THR A 471 19.61 -33.90 -34.62
C THR A 471 18.77 -35.11 -35.00
N VAL A 472 18.01 -35.65 -34.04
CA VAL A 472 17.10 -36.80 -34.22
C VAL A 472 15.71 -36.32 -34.63
N TYR A 473 15.09 -37.01 -35.58
CA TYR A 473 13.77 -36.64 -36.14
C TYR A 473 12.65 -37.55 -35.60
N ILE A 474 11.57 -36.97 -35.07
CA ILE A 474 10.37 -37.70 -34.65
C ILE A 474 9.17 -37.17 -35.47
N PRO A 475 8.48 -38.00 -36.28
CA PRO A 475 7.33 -37.56 -37.07
C PRO A 475 6.05 -37.41 -36.23
N VAL A 476 5.25 -36.38 -36.52
CA VAL A 476 3.91 -36.17 -35.94
C VAL A 476 2.83 -36.44 -37.00
N PRO A 477 1.73 -37.17 -36.71
CA PRO A 477 0.70 -37.50 -37.71
C PRO A 477 -0.27 -36.34 -38.02
N PRO A 478 -0.93 -36.35 -39.19
CA PRO A 478 -1.92 -35.32 -39.57
C PRO A 478 -3.29 -35.55 -38.90
N PRO A 479 -4.09 -34.49 -38.66
CA PRO A 479 -5.40 -34.60 -38.01
C PRO A 479 -6.50 -35.13 -38.95
N GLN A 480 -7.31 -36.06 -38.45
CA GLN A 480 -8.50 -36.59 -39.12
C GLN A 480 -9.75 -35.73 -38.85
N ARG A 481 -10.77 -35.82 -39.73
CA ARG A 481 -12.09 -35.18 -39.55
C ARG A 481 -13.18 -36.20 -39.27
N GLN A 482 -14.14 -35.84 -38.39
CA GLN A 482 -15.55 -36.26 -38.23
C GLN A 482 -15.93 -35.99 -36.74
N SER A 483 -17.15 -35.67 -36.29
CA SER A 483 -18.40 -35.20 -36.90
C SER A 483 -19.23 -34.47 -35.83
N THR A 484 -20.26 -33.71 -36.23
CA THR A 484 -21.14 -32.91 -35.35
C THR A 484 -22.09 -33.73 -34.46
N ILE A 485 -22.14 -33.49 -33.14
CA ILE A 485 -23.38 -33.64 -32.31
C ILE A 485 -23.40 -32.64 -31.12
N THR A 486 -24.53 -31.92 -30.96
CA THR A 486 -25.10 -31.24 -29.77
C THR A 486 -24.34 -30.18 -28.94
N SER A 487 -25.13 -29.18 -28.53
CA SER A 487 -24.81 -28.02 -27.67
C SER A 487 -24.61 -28.33 -26.18
N PRO A 488 -23.76 -27.57 -25.45
CA PRO A 488 -23.72 -27.59 -23.99
C PRO A 488 -24.83 -26.73 -23.34
N PRO A 489 -25.22 -27.03 -22.07
CA PRO A 489 -26.24 -26.28 -21.33
C PRO A 489 -25.76 -24.91 -20.80
N PRO A 490 -26.67 -24.00 -20.43
CA PRO A 490 -26.32 -22.65 -19.96
C PRO A 490 -25.72 -22.62 -18.55
N ALA A 491 -24.82 -21.67 -18.31
CA ALA A 491 -24.23 -21.40 -17.00
C ALA A 491 -25.21 -20.71 -16.03
N PRO A 492 -25.09 -20.93 -14.70
CA PRO A 492 -25.93 -20.28 -13.70
C PRO A 492 -25.59 -18.79 -13.51
N SER A 493 -26.59 -18.03 -13.06
CA SER A 493 -26.62 -16.56 -13.05
C SER A 493 -26.19 -15.91 -11.73
N SER A 494 -25.50 -14.76 -11.80
CA SER A 494 -25.50 -13.74 -10.72
C SER A 494 -25.27 -12.32 -11.29
N ASP A 495 -26.35 -11.53 -11.31
CA ASP A 495 -26.46 -10.07 -11.38
C ASP A 495 -25.34 -9.21 -12.00
N ILE A 496 -25.57 -8.87 -13.28
CA ILE A 496 -25.00 -7.69 -13.94
C ILE A 496 -26.04 -6.55 -13.84
N LEU A 497 -25.67 -5.43 -13.23
CA LEU A 497 -26.49 -4.21 -13.28
C LEU A 497 -26.55 -3.67 -14.72
N ARG A 498 -27.75 -3.69 -15.31
CA ARG A 498 -28.05 -3.04 -16.60
C ARG A 498 -27.97 -1.52 -16.47
N VAL A 499 -27.26 -0.88 -17.40
CA VAL A 499 -27.44 0.56 -17.67
C VAL A 499 -28.70 0.75 -18.54
N PRO A 500 -29.65 1.64 -18.19
CA PRO A 500 -30.85 1.85 -18.99
C PRO A 500 -30.54 2.40 -20.39
N GLY A 501 -31.23 1.87 -21.41
CA GLY A 501 -31.19 2.40 -22.78
C GLY A 501 -32.05 3.65 -22.95
N GLY A 502 -31.65 4.53 -23.86
CA GLY A 502 -32.28 5.84 -24.08
C GLY A 502 -33.63 5.79 -24.82
N ASN A 503 -34.69 5.35 -24.16
CA ASN A 503 -36.09 5.60 -24.54
C ASN A 503 -36.93 5.73 -23.26
N ILE A 504 -37.24 6.95 -22.83
CA ILE A 504 -38.04 7.25 -21.64
C ILE A 504 -39.48 7.57 -22.07
N PRO A 505 -40.51 6.85 -21.60
CA PRO A 505 -41.90 7.23 -21.82
C PRO A 505 -42.26 8.52 -21.06
N ILE A 506 -42.99 9.43 -21.70
CA ILE A 506 -43.49 10.66 -21.06
C ILE A 506 -44.71 10.30 -20.20
N GLY A 507 -44.55 10.32 -18.89
CA GLY A 507 -45.63 10.18 -17.92
C GLY A 507 -46.24 11.53 -17.55
N THR A 508 -47.54 11.69 -17.72
CA THR A 508 -48.28 12.90 -17.33
C THR A 508 -48.43 13.02 -15.81
N GLY A 509 -47.73 13.97 -15.20
CA GLY A 509 -47.92 14.39 -13.81
C GLY A 509 -47.61 15.88 -13.68
N GLY A 510 -48.63 16.70 -13.38
CA GLY A 510 -48.50 18.15 -13.35
C GLY A 510 -47.79 18.66 -12.09
N GLY A 511 -46.79 19.52 -12.27
CA GLY A 511 -46.11 20.28 -11.22
C GLY A 511 -45.29 21.41 -11.85
N GLN A 512 -45.50 22.65 -11.43
CA GLN A 512 -44.99 23.83 -12.12
C GLN A 512 -43.47 24.04 -11.93
N LEU A 513 -42.78 24.39 -13.02
CA LEU A 513 -41.41 24.91 -13.01
C LEU A 513 -41.42 26.44 -12.86
N PRO A 514 -40.66 27.03 -11.91
CA PRO A 514 -40.26 28.42 -11.99
C PRO A 514 -39.23 28.58 -13.11
N SER A 515 -39.52 29.44 -14.08
CA SER A 515 -38.61 29.74 -15.19
C SER A 515 -37.67 30.88 -14.82
N GLN A 516 -36.36 30.66 -14.86
CA GLN A 516 -35.39 31.67 -15.31
C GLN A 516 -34.05 31.00 -15.65
N VAL A 517 -33.63 31.14 -16.92
CA VAL A 517 -32.35 30.64 -17.42
C VAL A 517 -31.46 31.84 -17.69
N THR A 518 -30.25 31.86 -17.16
CA THR A 518 -29.19 32.76 -17.60
C THR A 518 -28.00 31.89 -17.99
N ALA A 519 -27.49 32.10 -19.20
CA ALA A 519 -26.54 31.17 -19.81
C ALA A 519 -25.11 31.33 -19.24
N GLY A 520 -24.46 30.21 -18.95
CA GLY A 520 -23.04 30.19 -18.60
C GLY A 520 -22.59 28.80 -18.15
N LEU A 521 -21.51 28.30 -18.77
CA LEU A 521 -20.85 26.99 -18.55
C LEU A 521 -21.61 25.76 -19.08
N ALA A 522 -20.97 25.07 -20.04
CA ALA A 522 -21.38 23.74 -20.47
C ALA A 522 -21.13 22.71 -19.35
N PRO A 523 -21.99 21.67 -19.21
CA PRO A 523 -21.74 20.61 -18.24
C PRO A 523 -20.46 19.87 -18.58
N ALA A 524 -19.59 19.66 -17.58
CA ALA A 524 -18.32 18.99 -17.77
C ALA A 524 -18.53 17.58 -18.34
N THR A 525 -17.85 17.26 -19.44
CA THR A 525 -17.89 15.93 -20.04
C THR A 525 -17.31 14.89 -19.06
N THR A 526 -17.84 13.66 -19.07
CA THR A 526 -17.41 12.58 -18.15
C THR A 526 -15.90 12.32 -18.23
N ALA A 527 -15.27 12.60 -19.37
CA ALA A 527 -13.82 12.54 -19.55
C ALA A 527 -13.06 13.60 -18.72
N GLY A 528 -13.61 14.82 -18.61
CA GLY A 528 -13.05 15.89 -17.77
C GLY A 528 -13.08 15.55 -16.28
N ILE A 529 -14.15 14.88 -15.82
CA ILE A 529 -14.27 14.37 -14.43
C ILE A 529 -13.23 13.29 -14.16
N LEU A 530 -12.90 12.46 -15.15
CA LEU A 530 -11.82 11.45 -15.06
C LEU A 530 -10.41 12.02 -15.30
N GLY A 531 -10.28 13.34 -15.51
CA GLY A 531 -9.01 14.02 -15.79
C GLY A 531 -8.38 13.68 -17.14
N LEU A 532 -9.12 13.03 -18.05
CA LEU A 532 -8.66 12.64 -19.37
C LEU A 532 -8.67 13.87 -20.28
N ARG A 533 -7.53 14.16 -20.91
CA ARG A 533 -7.30 15.37 -21.72
C ARG A 533 -7.20 15.07 -23.21
N TYR A 534 -6.78 13.86 -23.57
CA TYR A 534 -6.54 13.46 -24.96
C TYR A 534 -7.17 12.10 -25.23
N ARG A 535 -7.66 11.87 -26.45
CA ARG A 535 -8.00 10.54 -26.98
C ARG A 535 -7.26 10.27 -28.27
N VAL A 536 -6.92 9.01 -28.50
CA VAL A 536 -6.39 8.53 -29.78
C VAL A 536 -7.53 7.91 -30.55
N VAL A 537 -7.84 8.48 -31.72
CA VAL A 537 -8.92 8.02 -32.61
C VAL A 537 -8.36 7.61 -33.97
N VAL A 538 -9.00 6.64 -34.59
CA VAL A 538 -8.71 6.15 -35.95
C VAL A 538 -9.90 6.48 -36.83
N ASN A 539 -9.64 7.14 -37.97
CA ASN A 539 -10.67 7.56 -38.92
C ASN A 539 -11.03 6.44 -39.92
N ASP A 540 -11.36 5.28 -39.37
CA ASP A 540 -11.78 4.07 -40.08
C ASP A 540 -12.73 3.30 -39.13
N THR A 541 -13.69 2.57 -39.68
CA THR A 541 -14.67 1.78 -38.91
C THR A 541 -14.76 0.33 -39.39
N SER A 542 -13.88 -0.10 -40.28
CA SER A 542 -13.83 -1.47 -40.79
C SER A 542 -13.47 -2.45 -39.67
N SER A 543 -14.12 -3.62 -39.70
CA SER A 543 -13.88 -4.69 -38.72
C SER A 543 -12.42 -5.18 -38.71
N GLN A 544 -11.76 -5.16 -39.87
CA GLN A 544 -10.35 -5.51 -40.02
C GLN A 544 -9.42 -4.52 -39.30
N ILE A 545 -9.67 -3.21 -39.42
CA ILE A 545 -8.88 -2.20 -38.69
C ILE A 545 -9.19 -2.26 -37.20
N LEU A 546 -10.45 -2.46 -36.79
CA LEU A 546 -10.80 -2.65 -35.38
C LEU A 546 -10.08 -3.85 -34.74
N GLN A 547 -10.00 -4.99 -35.44
CA GLN A 547 -9.23 -6.15 -34.97
C GLN A 547 -7.72 -5.84 -34.86
N ARG A 548 -7.14 -5.10 -35.82
CA ARG A 548 -5.74 -4.66 -35.75
C ARG A 548 -5.49 -3.70 -34.58
N VAL A 549 -6.37 -2.74 -34.32
CA VAL A 549 -6.27 -1.87 -33.14
C VAL A 549 -6.39 -2.70 -31.85
N ARG A 550 -7.32 -3.65 -31.78
CA ARG A 550 -7.50 -4.56 -30.64
C ARG A 550 -6.30 -5.47 -30.36
N SER A 551 -5.48 -5.78 -31.38
CA SER A 551 -4.20 -6.50 -31.20
C SER A 551 -3.12 -5.71 -30.45
N LEU A 552 -3.36 -4.43 -30.17
CA LEU A 552 -2.48 -3.54 -29.41
C LEU A 552 -3.19 -2.97 -28.17
N VAL A 553 -4.46 -2.57 -28.32
CA VAL A 553 -5.31 -2.11 -27.21
C VAL A 553 -6.61 -2.91 -27.23
N PRO A 554 -6.72 -4.03 -26.47
CA PRO A 554 -7.89 -4.92 -26.49
C PRO A 554 -9.23 -4.21 -26.23
N GLN A 555 -9.19 -3.11 -25.46
CA GLN A 555 -10.36 -2.30 -25.09
C GLN A 555 -10.80 -1.29 -26.16
N ALA A 556 -10.20 -1.29 -27.36
CA ALA A 556 -10.60 -0.38 -28.43
C ALA A 556 -12.01 -0.67 -28.96
N PHE A 557 -12.77 0.38 -29.24
CA PHE A 557 -14.18 0.29 -29.66
C PHE A 557 -14.55 1.35 -30.69
N THR A 558 -15.56 1.04 -31.52
CA THR A 558 -16.19 2.00 -32.43
C THR A 558 -17.12 2.94 -31.68
N THR A 559 -17.07 4.23 -31.97
CA THR A 559 -17.89 5.27 -31.35
C THR A 559 -18.24 6.36 -32.35
N VAL A 560 -19.20 7.23 -32.02
CA VAL A 560 -19.57 8.39 -32.85
C VAL A 560 -19.18 9.66 -32.10
N ILE A 561 -18.29 10.44 -32.71
CA ILE A 561 -17.74 11.68 -32.16
C ILE A 561 -17.98 12.79 -33.17
N ASN A 562 -18.62 13.88 -32.75
CA ASN A 562 -18.95 15.02 -33.62
C ASN A 562 -19.66 14.58 -34.93
N GLY A 563 -20.56 13.59 -34.84
CA GLY A 563 -21.28 13.01 -35.99
C GLY A 563 -20.47 12.04 -36.87
N ARG A 564 -19.18 11.83 -36.60
CA ARG A 564 -18.31 10.90 -37.34
C ARG A 564 -18.16 9.58 -36.59
N SER A 565 -18.39 8.48 -37.28
CA SER A 565 -18.07 7.14 -36.77
C SER A 565 -16.56 6.91 -36.85
N LEU A 566 -15.93 6.59 -35.72
CA LEU A 566 -14.48 6.43 -35.55
C LEU A 566 -14.20 5.21 -34.66
N ILE A 567 -12.96 4.72 -34.63
CA ILE A 567 -12.50 3.80 -33.58
C ILE A 567 -11.73 4.60 -32.53
N GLN A 568 -12.16 4.57 -31.27
CA GLN A 568 -11.37 5.09 -30.16
C GLN A 568 -10.40 4.01 -29.67
N ALA A 569 -9.10 4.26 -29.85
CA ALA A 569 -8.03 3.34 -29.47
C ALA A 569 -7.56 3.55 -28.02
N GLY A 570 -7.80 4.72 -27.42
CA GLY A 570 -7.48 4.98 -26.02
C GLY A 570 -7.79 6.42 -25.59
N ALA A 571 -7.82 6.65 -24.28
CA ALA A 571 -7.98 7.97 -23.66
C ALA A 571 -6.91 8.15 -22.56
N PHE A 572 -6.32 9.35 -22.51
CA PHE A 572 -5.09 9.63 -21.78
C PHE A 572 -5.17 10.96 -21.04
N ARG A 573 -4.45 11.04 -19.92
CA ARG A 573 -4.26 12.30 -19.19
C ARG A 573 -3.12 13.13 -19.77
N SER A 574 -2.08 12.46 -20.30
CA SER A 574 -0.90 13.09 -20.88
C SER A 574 -0.87 12.99 -22.41
N GLN A 575 -0.45 14.07 -23.08
CA GLN A 575 -0.19 14.07 -24.52
C GLN A 575 0.98 13.13 -24.89
N HIS A 576 1.93 12.93 -23.96
CA HIS A 576 3.06 12.02 -24.18
C HIS A 576 2.60 10.56 -24.31
N GLU A 577 1.68 10.11 -23.46
CA GLU A 577 1.11 8.75 -23.52
C GLU A 577 0.31 8.54 -24.81
N ALA A 578 -0.53 9.52 -25.17
CA ALA A 578 -1.28 9.51 -26.43
C ALA A 578 -0.34 9.45 -27.66
N ASN A 579 0.78 10.19 -27.62
CA ASN A 579 1.82 10.14 -28.66
C ASN A 579 2.51 8.76 -28.75
N ARG A 580 2.76 8.07 -27.63
CA ARG A 580 3.34 6.71 -27.67
C ARG A 580 2.39 5.71 -28.33
N LEU A 581 1.09 5.73 -27.99
CA LEU A 581 0.12 4.86 -28.67
C LEU A 581 -0.04 5.22 -30.16
N LEU A 582 -0.06 6.52 -30.49
CA LEU A 582 -0.11 7.00 -31.88
C LEU A 582 1.06 6.46 -32.72
N GLN A 583 2.29 6.46 -32.18
CA GLN A 583 3.46 5.91 -32.87
C GLN A 583 3.34 4.39 -33.07
N GLN A 584 2.90 3.64 -32.05
CA GLN A 584 2.73 2.18 -32.15
C GLN A 584 1.64 1.79 -33.18
N LEU A 585 0.55 2.56 -33.28
CA LEU A 585 -0.48 2.33 -34.30
C LEU A 585 0.05 2.61 -35.71
N ARG A 586 0.82 3.69 -35.90
CA ARG A 586 1.46 4.02 -37.19
C ARG A 586 2.47 2.95 -37.61
N GLN A 587 3.24 2.39 -36.69
CA GLN A 587 4.17 1.27 -36.96
C GLN A 587 3.42 0.00 -37.45
N ARG A 588 2.14 -0.17 -37.11
CA ARG A 588 1.27 -1.26 -37.60
C ARG A 588 0.41 -0.85 -38.81
N GLY A 589 0.73 0.26 -39.47
CA GLY A 589 0.02 0.75 -40.65
C GLY A 589 -1.39 1.28 -40.37
N VAL A 590 -1.70 1.67 -39.12
CA VAL A 590 -3.00 2.24 -38.74
C VAL A 590 -2.89 3.75 -38.59
N THR A 591 -3.65 4.49 -39.41
CA THR A 591 -3.70 5.96 -39.39
C THR A 591 -4.56 6.47 -38.24
N ALA A 592 -3.92 6.83 -37.13
CA ALA A 592 -4.55 7.46 -35.98
C ALA A 592 -4.23 8.96 -35.87
N THR A 593 -5.08 9.69 -35.13
CA THR A 593 -4.91 11.10 -34.74
C THR A 593 -5.22 11.27 -33.25
N ILE A 594 -4.64 12.30 -32.63
CA ILE A 594 -4.96 12.69 -31.24
C ILE A 594 -5.95 13.83 -31.29
N GLU A 595 -7.04 13.70 -30.53
CA GLU A 595 -8.01 14.78 -30.30
C GLU A 595 -8.04 15.14 -28.81
N PRO A 596 -8.18 16.42 -28.43
CA PRO A 596 -8.47 16.78 -27.05
C PRO A 596 -9.91 16.39 -26.68
N PHE A 597 -10.15 16.16 -25.39
CA PHE A 597 -11.50 16.22 -24.84
C PHE A 597 -11.85 17.68 -24.56
N ASN A 598 -12.83 18.20 -25.31
CA ASN A 598 -13.45 19.50 -25.05
C ASN A 598 -14.44 19.42 -23.86
#